data_AF-X1L5I1-F1
#
_entry.id   AF-X1L5I1-F1
#
_cell.length_a   1.000
_cell.length_b   1.000
_cell.length_c   1.000
_cell.angle_alpha   90.00
_cell.angle_beta   90.00
_cell.angle_gamma   90.00
#
_symmetry.space_group_name_H-M   'P 1'
#
loop_
_entity.id
_entity.type
_entity.pdbx_description
1 polymer ?
#
loop_
_entity_poly.entity_id
_entity_poly.type
_entity_poly.pdbx_seq_one_letter_code
_entity_poly.pdbx_strand_id
1 'polypeptide(L)'
;SFALIACLAWHDKKASDDFFIDLFPVIKSGASDNRNYVKKAVSWALRNIGKRNPNLNQQALKLAKEISKIDSKATRWIASDVIRELESEAFRRRLKLDKD
;
A
#
# COMPACT_ATOMS: atom_id res chain seq x y z
N SER A 1 -10.30 10.87 -1.24
CA SER A 1 -10.91 9.52 -1.40
C SER A 1 -9.81 8.50 -1.68
N PHE A 2 -9.64 7.45 -0.86
CA PHE A 2 -8.57 6.44 -1.04
C PHE A 2 -8.83 5.46 -2.21
N ALA A 3 -10.10 5.19 -2.51
CA ALA A 3 -10.48 4.37 -3.66
C ALA A 3 -9.99 4.99 -4.98
N LEU A 4 -10.02 6.31 -5.11
CA LEU A 4 -9.48 7.01 -6.28
C LEU A 4 -7.97 6.82 -6.40
N ILE A 5 -7.23 6.86 -5.29
CA ILE A 5 -5.78 6.61 -5.27
C ILE A 5 -5.49 5.19 -5.76
N ALA A 6 -6.28 4.20 -5.32
CA ALA A 6 -6.16 2.82 -5.80
C ALA A 6 -6.43 2.71 -7.32
N CYS A 7 -7.48 3.37 -7.81
CA CYS A 7 -7.80 3.42 -9.24
C CYS A 7 -6.67 4.06 -10.06
N LEU A 8 -6.10 5.17 -9.59
CA LEU A 8 -4.94 5.80 -10.25
C LEU A 8 -3.74 4.85 -10.27
N ALA A 9 -3.44 4.19 -9.15
CA ALA A 9 -2.35 3.22 -9.09
C ALA A 9 -2.55 2.07 -10.09
N TRP A 10 -3.79 1.64 -10.32
CA TRP A 10 -4.13 0.59 -11.27
C TRP A 10 -4.10 1.07 -12.73
N HIS A 11 -4.73 2.20 -13.04
CA HIS A 11 -5.02 2.60 -14.42
C HIS A 11 -4.02 3.60 -15.00
N ASP A 12 -3.46 4.50 -14.20
CA ASP A 12 -2.52 5.51 -14.69
C ASP A 12 -1.11 4.93 -14.79
N LYS A 13 -0.80 4.40 -15.97
CA LYS A 13 0.51 3.81 -16.27
C LYS A 13 1.61 4.84 -16.53
N LYS A 14 1.27 6.13 -16.61
CA LYS A 14 2.23 7.22 -16.91
C LYS A 14 2.63 8.00 -15.67
N ALA A 15 1.81 7.99 -14.61
CA ALA A 15 2.16 8.60 -13.34
C ALA A 15 3.50 8.09 -12.80
N SER A 16 4.34 9.02 -12.31
CA SER A 16 5.63 8.70 -11.72
C SER A 16 5.48 8.00 -10.37
N ASP A 17 6.56 7.39 -9.89
CA ASP A 17 6.60 6.82 -8.54
C ASP A 17 6.42 7.91 -7.47
N ASP A 18 7.08 9.06 -7.66
CA ASP A 18 7.01 10.20 -6.74
C ASP A 18 5.58 10.67 -6.52
N PHE A 19 4.76 10.71 -7.58
CA PHE A 19 3.34 11.05 -7.46
C PHE A 19 2.60 10.18 -6.45
N PHE A 20 2.90 8.87 -6.39
CA PHE A 20 2.28 7.98 -5.42
C PHE A 20 2.90 8.09 -4.02
N ILE A 21 4.20 8.31 -3.95
CA ILE A 21 4.92 8.51 -2.68
C ILE A 21 4.42 9.77 -1.98
N ASP A 22 4.16 10.85 -2.73
CA ASP A 22 3.60 12.10 -2.21
C ASP A 22 2.20 11.94 -1.61
N LEU A 23 1.48 10.87 -1.98
CA LEU A 23 0.17 10.53 -1.40
C LEU A 23 0.27 9.73 -0.09
N PHE A 24 1.45 9.25 0.29
CA PHE A 24 1.63 8.42 1.49
C PHE A 24 1.25 9.12 2.80
N PRO A 25 1.53 10.41 3.02
CA PRO A 25 1.05 11.12 4.20
C PRO A 25 -0.48 11.09 4.33
N VAL A 26 -1.20 11.22 3.21
CA VAL A 26 -2.67 11.15 3.17
C VAL A 26 -3.15 9.74 3.51
N ILE A 27 -2.54 8.70 2.93
CA ILE A 27 -2.84 7.29 3.23
C ILE A 27 -2.59 6.98 4.71
N LYS A 28 -1.46 7.43 5.26
CA LYS A 28 -1.09 7.24 6.67
C LYS A 28 -2.09 7.89 7.61
N SER A 29 -2.51 9.12 7.33
CA SER A 29 -3.53 9.83 8.10
C SER A 29 -4.87 9.06 8.11
N GLY A 30 -5.28 8.50 6.97
CA GLY A 30 -6.48 7.70 6.86
C GLY A 30 -6.44 6.33 7.57
N ALA A 31 -5.25 5.80 7.85
CA ALA A 31 -5.09 4.45 8.39
C ALA A 31 -5.63 4.29 9.83
N SER A 32 -5.69 5.38 10.60
CA SER A 32 -6.23 5.38 11.96
C SER A 32 -7.75 5.54 12.02
N ASP A 33 -8.42 5.71 10.87
CA ASP A 33 -9.87 5.81 10.81
C ASP A 33 -10.54 4.44 11.03
N ASN A 34 -11.42 4.35 12.02
CA ASN A 34 -12.07 3.11 12.42
C ASN A 34 -13.25 2.70 11.51
N ARG A 35 -13.67 3.55 10.56
CA ARG A 35 -14.75 3.20 9.62
C ARG A 35 -14.27 2.10 8.68
N ASN A 36 -15.01 1.01 8.62
CA ASN A 36 -14.60 -0.20 7.89
C ASN A 36 -14.30 0.07 6.39
N TYR A 37 -15.07 0.95 5.75
CA TYR A 37 -14.84 1.32 4.35
C TYR A 37 -13.57 2.14 4.15
N VAL A 38 -13.22 3.01 5.10
CA VAL A 38 -11.97 3.77 5.05
C VAL A 38 -10.78 2.82 5.20
N LYS A 39 -10.81 1.96 6.23
CA LYS A 39 -9.80 0.91 6.45
C LYS A 39 -9.55 0.06 5.20
N LYS A 40 -10.63 -0.42 4.57
CA LYS A 40 -10.55 -1.22 3.33
C LYS A 40 -9.97 -0.42 2.17
N ALA A 41 -10.40 0.82 1.99
CA ALA A 41 -9.93 1.67 0.90
C ALA A 41 -8.45 2.07 1.06
N VAL A 42 -8.00 2.30 2.31
CA VAL A 42 -6.58 2.54 2.63
C VAL A 42 -5.73 1.31 2.29
N SER A 43 -6.12 0.11 2.76
CA SER A 43 -5.41 -1.13 2.40
C SER A 43 -5.38 -1.34 0.88
N TRP A 44 -6.51 -1.11 0.20
CA TRP A 44 -6.59 -1.26 -1.25
C TRP A 44 -5.69 -0.26 -2.01
N ALA A 45 -5.65 1.00 -1.59
CA ALA A 45 -4.74 1.99 -2.18
C ALA A 45 -3.27 1.57 -2.03
N LEU A 46 -2.84 1.23 -0.81
CA LEU A 46 -1.44 0.93 -0.54
C LEU A 46 -0.97 -0.34 -1.25
N ARG A 47 -1.82 -1.38 -1.34
CA ARG A 47 -1.52 -2.60 -2.10
C ARG A 47 -1.41 -2.33 -3.59
N ASN A 48 -2.30 -1.53 -4.18
CA ASN A 48 -2.21 -1.23 -5.61
C ASN A 48 -0.99 -0.38 -5.96
N ILE A 49 -0.61 0.59 -5.12
CA ILE A 49 0.64 1.32 -5.29
C ILE A 49 1.82 0.36 -5.26
N GLY A 50 1.92 -0.46 -4.20
CA GLY A 50 3.03 -1.40 -4.05
C GLY A 50 3.09 -2.51 -5.11
N LYS A 51 2.01 -2.71 -5.88
CA LYS A 51 1.96 -3.68 -6.98
C LYS A 51 2.50 -3.17 -8.31
N ARG A 52 2.76 -1.87 -8.44
CA ARG A 52 3.14 -1.23 -9.71
C ARG A 52 4.54 -1.64 -10.16
N ASN A 53 5.52 -1.57 -9.26
CA ASN A 53 6.93 -1.85 -9.54
C ASN A 53 7.73 -2.11 -8.24
N PRO A 54 9.00 -2.56 -8.34
CA PRO A 54 9.87 -2.80 -7.20
C PRO A 54 10.06 -1.63 -6.23
N ASN A 55 10.25 -0.41 -6.74
CA ASN A 55 10.49 0.77 -5.91
C ASN A 55 9.24 1.08 -5.05
N LEU A 56 8.07 1.18 -5.68
CA LEU A 56 6.82 1.41 -4.97
C LEU A 56 6.44 0.25 -4.05
N ASN A 57 6.84 -0.99 -4.36
CA ASN A 57 6.69 -2.12 -3.45
C ASN A 57 7.44 -1.87 -2.13
N GLN A 58 8.72 -1.53 -2.22
CA GLN A 58 9.56 -1.27 -1.05
C GLN A 58 9.01 -0.10 -0.22
N GLN A 59 8.61 0.98 -0.87
CA GLN A 59 8.04 2.16 -0.22
C GLN A 59 6.70 1.84 0.48
N ALA A 60 5.81 1.09 -0.18
CA ALA A 60 4.54 0.68 0.39
C ALA A 60 4.73 -0.25 1.61
N LEU A 61 5.69 -1.18 1.56
CA LEU A 61 6.05 -2.03 2.70
C LEU A 61 6.64 -1.23 3.86
N LYS A 62 7.49 -0.24 3.58
CA LYS A 62 8.01 0.68 4.60
C LYS A 62 6.86 1.41 5.29
N LEU A 63 5.94 1.99 4.53
CA LEU A 63 4.76 2.67 5.08
C LEU A 63 3.87 1.72 5.89
N ALA A 64 3.62 0.50 5.42
CA ALA A 64 2.85 -0.50 6.16
C ALA A 64 3.49 -0.84 7.52
N LYS A 65 4.82 -0.96 7.58
CA LYS A 65 5.59 -1.18 8.81
C LYS A 65 5.59 0.04 9.74
N GLU A 66 5.42 1.25 9.21
CA GLU A 66 5.22 2.45 10.04
C GLU A 66 3.81 2.51 10.62
N ILE A 67 2.80 2.23 9.80
CA ILE A 67 1.39 2.22 10.21
C ILE A 67 1.14 1.16 11.29
N SER A 68 1.79 -0.01 11.20
CA SER A 68 1.65 -1.08 12.21
C SER A 68 2.06 -0.68 13.62
N LYS A 69 2.90 0.36 13.77
CA LYS A 69 3.37 0.88 15.06
C LYS A 69 2.34 1.78 15.75
N ILE A 70 1.29 2.19 15.05
CA ILE A 70 0.20 2.99 15.62
C ILE A 70 -0.74 2.03 16.36
N ASP A 71 -1.07 2.34 17.61
CA ASP A 71 -1.96 1.49 18.41
C ASP A 71 -3.43 1.64 17.99
N SER A 72 -3.81 0.94 16.92
CA SER A 72 -5.19 0.81 16.47
C SER A 72 -5.43 -0.58 15.85
N LYS A 73 -6.64 -1.11 16.02
CA LYS A 73 -7.06 -2.34 15.33
C LYS A 73 -7.09 -2.14 13.82
N ALA A 74 -7.44 -0.95 13.34
CA ALA A 74 -7.51 -0.64 11.92
C ALA A 74 -6.12 -0.66 11.28
N THR A 75 -5.15 0.02 11.90
CA THR A 75 -3.77 0.15 11.41
C THR A 75 -3.05 -1.20 11.37
N ARG A 76 -3.19 -2.02 12.41
CA ARG A 76 -2.65 -3.40 12.44
C ARG A 76 -3.23 -4.25 11.31
N TRP A 77 -4.54 -4.21 11.10
CA TRP A 77 -5.19 -4.97 10.02
C TRP A 77 -4.72 -4.51 8.63
N ILE A 78 -4.64 -3.19 8.40
CA ILE A 78 -4.14 -2.64 7.14
C ILE A 78 -2.70 -3.10 6.89
N ALA A 79 -1.82 -2.97 7.87
CA ALA A 79 -0.42 -3.33 7.73
C ALA A 79 -0.26 -4.83 7.44
N SER A 80 -0.95 -5.70 8.17
CA SER A 80 -0.90 -7.14 7.93
C SER A 80 -1.42 -7.52 6.54
N ASP A 81 -2.51 -6.91 6.07
CA ASP A 81 -3.07 -7.19 4.74
C ASP A 81 -2.12 -6.75 3.61
N VAL A 82 -1.50 -5.57 3.76
CA VAL A 82 -0.55 -5.02 2.79
C VAL A 82 0.72 -5.87 2.73
N ILE A 83 1.33 -6.16 3.88
CA ILE A 83 2.59 -6.92 3.97
C ILE A 83 2.39 -8.32 3.40
N ARG A 84 1.32 -9.02 3.82
CA ARG A 84 1.00 -10.37 3.33
C ARG A 84 0.92 -10.44 1.80
N GLU A 85 0.26 -9.47 1.18
CA GLU A 85 0.06 -9.48 -0.28
C GLU A 85 1.35 -9.10 -1.02
N LEU A 86 2.01 -8.02 -0.59
CA LEU A 86 3.19 -7.47 -1.25
C LEU A 86 4.47 -8.30 -1.04
N GLU A 87 4.52 -9.12 0.01
CA GLU A 87 5.61 -10.07 0.23
C GLU A 87 5.29 -11.49 -0.24
N SER A 88 4.08 -11.76 -0.73
CA SER A 88 3.70 -13.11 -1.18
C SER A 88 4.65 -13.61 -2.28
N GLU A 89 5.00 -14.90 -2.25
CA GLU A 89 5.92 -15.47 -3.24
C GLU A 89 5.42 -15.30 -4.67
N ALA A 90 4.11 -15.49 -4.91
CA ALA A 90 3.51 -15.30 -6.22
C ALA A 90 3.75 -13.87 -6.75
N PHE A 91 3.70 -12.88 -5.86
CA PHE A 91 3.95 -11.50 -6.20
C PHE A 91 5.44 -11.22 -6.40
N ARG A 92 6.31 -11.73 -5.52
CA ARG A 92 7.77 -11.56 -5.65
C ARG A 92 8.31 -12.16 -6.95
N ARG A 93 7.86 -13.38 -7.30
CA ARG A 93 8.15 -14.02 -8.60
C ARG A 93 7.72 -13.13 -9.77
N ARG A 94 6.49 -12.59 -9.72
CA ARG A 94 5.95 -11.71 -10.78
C ARG A 94 6.79 -10.45 -10.98
N LEU A 95 7.29 -9.85 -9.91
CA LEU A 95 8.16 -8.66 -10.00
C LEU A 95 9.65 -8.99 -10.17
N LYS A 96 10.03 -10.27 -10.29
CA LYS A 96 11.44 -10.72 -10.34
C LYS A 96 12.26 -10.16 -9.17
N LEU A 97 11.66 -10.15 -7.98
CA LEU A 97 12.28 -9.68 -6.74
C LEU A 97 13.02 -10.79 -6.00
N ASP A 98 12.88 -12.03 -6.45
CA ASP A 98 13.64 -13.16 -5.90
C ASP A 98 15.10 -12.99 -6.32
N LYS A 99 16.01 -13.09 -5.36
CA LYS A 99 17.44 -13.19 -5.64
C LYS A 99 17.71 -14.64 -6.06
N ASP A 100 18.47 -14.80 -7.15
CA ASP A 100 19.10 -16.08 -7.52
C ASP A 100 19.86 -16.69 -6.33
#